data_AF-A0AAN8Z436-F1
#
_entry.id   AF-A0AAN8Z436-F1
#
_cell.length_a   1.000
_cell.length_b   1.000
_cell.length_c   1.000
_cell.angle_alpha   90.00
_cell.angle_beta   90.00
_cell.angle_gamma   90.00
#
_symmetry.space_group_name_H-M   'P 1'
#
loop_
_entity.id
_entity.type
_entity.pdbx_description
1 polymer ?
#
loop_
_entity_poly.entity_id
_entity_poly.type
_entity_poly.pdbx_seq_one_letter_code
_entity_poly.pdbx_strand_id
1 'polypeptide(L)'
;MSILHLELDCLQSQNHFPILQENSAPASPEEAADHHLALICEAKGDYESALEHLVLASMAMITNGQDNEVAAIDISIGGIYMSLCRYDEAVFSYQKALTVFKSTKGDNHPTVASVFIRLADLYYKTGKIRESKSYCENAMRIYTKPVPGTTSDEIANGLTDIATIFQAMT
;
A
#
# COMPACT_ATOMS: atom_id res chain seq x y z
N MET A 1 27.44 8.78 0.86
CA MET A 1 26.84 9.86 1.66
C MET A 1 25.32 9.61 1.75
N SER A 2 24.90 8.37 2.03
CA SER A 2 23.72 7.79 1.33
C SER A 2 22.77 6.93 2.18
N ILE A 3 22.89 6.92 3.51
CA ILE A 3 21.95 6.20 4.41
C ILE A 3 21.44 7.15 5.49
N LEU A 4 22.35 7.90 6.10
CA LEU A 4 22.04 8.93 7.10
C LEU A 4 21.09 10.05 6.62
N HIS A 5 21.01 10.34 5.31
CA HIS A 5 20.09 11.36 4.80
C HIS A 5 18.65 10.82 4.71
N LEU A 6 18.48 9.57 4.26
CA LEU A 6 17.17 8.89 4.22
C LEU A 6 16.60 8.68 5.63
N GLU A 7 17.44 8.34 6.61
CA GLU A 7 17.02 8.22 8.02
C GLU A 7 16.62 9.57 8.64
N LEU A 8 17.31 10.67 8.29
CA LEU A 8 16.96 12.01 8.76
C LEU A 8 15.65 12.52 8.16
N ASP A 9 15.44 12.29 6.86
CA ASP A 9 14.19 12.66 6.17
C ASP A 9 13.00 11.84 6.69
N CYS A 10 13.22 10.57 7.04
CA CYS A 10 12.23 9.68 7.67
C CYS A 10 11.72 10.25 9.00
N LEU A 11 12.64 10.66 9.89
CA LEU A 11 12.32 11.27 11.20
C LEU A 11 11.62 12.64 11.08
N GLN A 12 11.88 13.39 10.01
CA GLN A 12 11.20 14.65 9.75
C GLN A 12 9.79 14.44 9.18
N SER A 13 9.57 13.41 8.35
CA SER A 13 8.24 13.09 7.79
C SER A 13 7.24 12.54 8.82
N GLN A 14 7.72 11.87 9.88
CA GLN A 14 6.88 11.43 11.01
C GLN A 14 6.19 12.60 11.75
N ASN A 15 6.68 13.84 11.58
CA ASN A 15 6.11 15.04 12.19
C ASN A 15 5.30 15.91 11.22
N HIS A 16 5.22 15.55 9.93
CA HIS A 16 4.57 16.38 8.92
C HIS A 16 4.01 15.55 7.77
N PHE A 17 2.90 14.86 8.01
CA PHE A 17 2.03 14.43 6.91
C PHE A 17 0.67 15.14 7.01
N PRO A 18 0.21 15.77 5.92
CA PRO A 18 -1.09 16.41 5.90
C PRO A 18 -2.16 15.34 6.02
N ILE A 19 -3.10 15.59 6.93
CA ILE A 19 -4.30 14.80 7.13
C ILE A 19 -5.05 14.76 5.80
N LEU A 20 -4.87 13.70 5.00
CA LEU A 20 -5.74 13.44 3.85
C LEU A 20 -7.06 12.93 4.42
N GLN A 21 -7.92 13.88 4.77
CA GLN A 21 -9.32 13.63 5.03
C GLN A 21 -10.01 13.28 3.71
N GLU A 22 -9.83 12.05 3.25
CA GLU A 22 -10.64 11.50 2.17
C GLU A 22 -11.86 10.83 2.80
N ASN A 23 -12.96 11.60 2.88
CA ASN A 23 -14.29 11.13 3.26
C ASN A 23 -14.83 10.20 2.15
N SER A 24 -14.32 8.98 2.09
CA SER A 24 -14.88 7.90 1.26
C SER A 24 -15.46 6.86 2.23
N ALA A 25 -16.77 6.62 2.15
CA ALA A 25 -17.40 5.59 2.97
C ALA A 25 -16.77 4.21 2.64
N PRO A 26 -16.34 3.42 3.65
CA PRO A 26 -15.66 2.15 3.40
C PRO A 26 -16.60 1.16 2.70
N ALA A 27 -16.12 0.55 1.61
CA ALA A 27 -16.92 -0.32 0.75
C ALA A 27 -17.19 -1.71 1.36
N SER A 28 -16.60 -2.01 2.52
CA SER A 28 -16.91 -3.19 3.32
C SER A 28 -16.66 -2.95 4.82
N PRO A 29 -17.33 -3.71 5.72
CA PRO A 29 -17.03 -3.68 7.17
C PRO A 29 -15.59 -4.06 7.52
N GLU A 30 -14.92 -4.81 6.64
CA GLU A 30 -13.52 -5.24 6.79
C GLU A 30 -12.53 -4.13 6.40
N GLU A 31 -12.75 -3.43 5.29
CA GLU A 31 -11.96 -2.22 4.94
C GLU A 31 -12.14 -1.11 5.98
N ALA A 32 -13.31 -1.01 6.60
CA ALA A 32 -13.55 -0.09 7.71
C ALA A 32 -12.70 -0.44 8.93
N ALA A 33 -12.55 -1.73 9.26
CA ALA A 33 -11.75 -2.20 10.38
C ALA A 33 -10.24 -2.01 10.13
N ASP A 34 -9.77 -2.29 8.91
CA ASP A 34 -8.38 -2.11 8.50
C ASP A 34 -7.96 -0.65 8.46
N HIS A 35 -8.82 0.22 7.91
CA HIS A 35 -8.61 1.67 7.93
C HIS A 35 -8.64 2.20 9.37
N HIS A 36 -9.55 1.71 10.22
CA HIS A 36 -9.57 2.09 11.63
C HIS A 36 -8.32 1.65 12.39
N LEU A 37 -7.80 0.44 12.16
CA LEU A 37 -6.59 -0.02 12.84
C LEU A 37 -5.36 0.77 12.39
N ALA A 38 -5.21 0.98 11.08
CA ALA A 38 -4.12 1.78 10.50
C ALA A 38 -4.13 3.21 11.06
N LEU A 39 -5.30 3.86 11.09
CA LEU A 39 -5.47 5.19 11.67
C LEU A 39 -5.19 5.23 13.19
N ILE A 40 -5.56 4.18 13.94
CA ILE A 40 -5.28 4.10 15.39
C ILE A 40 -3.77 3.98 15.65
N CYS A 41 -3.05 3.28 14.79
CA CYS A 41 -1.60 3.12 14.92
C CYS A 41 -0.86 4.39 14.50
N GLU A 42 -1.32 5.05 13.44
CA GLU A 42 -0.88 6.38 13.02
C GLU A 42 -1.11 7.45 14.11
N ALA A 43 -2.25 7.38 14.81
CA ALA A 43 -2.57 8.30 15.90
C ALA A 43 -1.77 8.05 17.19
N LYS A 44 -1.18 6.87 17.38
CA LYS A 44 -0.42 6.50 18.60
C LYS A 44 1.09 6.45 18.41
N GLY A 45 1.59 6.47 17.17
CA GLY A 45 3.02 6.36 16.86
C GLY A 45 3.64 5.01 17.21
N ASP A 46 2.84 4.01 17.58
CA ASP A 46 3.32 2.68 17.95
C ASP A 46 3.16 1.70 16.78
N TYR A 47 3.94 1.97 15.74
CA TYR A 47 4.00 1.16 14.52
C TYR A 47 4.50 -0.26 14.77
N GLU A 48 5.35 -0.47 15.79
CA GLU A 48 5.89 -1.79 16.11
C GLU A 48 4.83 -2.68 16.79
N SER A 49 4.08 -2.16 17.76
CA SER A 49 2.95 -2.92 18.34
C SER A 49 1.88 -3.25 17.30
N ALA A 50 1.58 -2.29 16.41
CA ALA A 50 0.68 -2.49 15.29
C ALA A 50 1.11 -3.65 14.37
N LEU A 51 2.40 -3.64 14.02
CA LEU A 51 3.02 -4.66 13.18
C LEU A 51 2.93 -6.04 13.84
N GLU A 52 3.23 -6.15 15.14
CA GLU A 52 3.15 -7.41 15.88
C GLU A 52 1.72 -7.98 15.83
N HIS A 53 0.70 -7.15 16.10
CA HIS A 53 -0.70 -7.57 16.04
C HIS A 53 -1.11 -8.05 14.64
N LEU A 54 -0.72 -7.34 13.59
CA LEU A 54 -1.07 -7.70 12.21
C LEU A 54 -0.35 -8.97 11.73
N VAL A 55 0.91 -9.17 12.12
CA VAL A 55 1.64 -10.40 11.80
C VAL A 55 0.97 -11.61 12.47
N LEU A 56 0.57 -11.47 13.74
CA LEU A 56 -0.16 -12.53 14.45
C LEU A 56 -1.52 -12.82 13.80
N ALA A 57 -2.26 -11.78 13.41
CA ALA A 57 -3.54 -11.94 12.71
C ALA A 57 -3.37 -12.65 11.35
N SER A 58 -2.36 -12.25 10.57
CA SER A 58 -2.00 -12.89 9.30
C SER A 58 -1.69 -14.38 9.49
N MET A 59 -0.87 -14.73 10.48
CA MET A 59 -0.54 -16.13 10.78
C MET A 59 -1.78 -16.96 11.16
N ALA A 60 -2.71 -16.39 11.92
CA ALA A 60 -3.96 -17.08 12.28
C ALA A 60 -4.87 -17.29 11.06
N MET A 61 -5.02 -16.28 10.20
CA MET A 61 -5.88 -16.37 9.01
C MET A 61 -5.36 -17.33 7.94
N ILE A 62 -4.03 -17.48 7.81
CA ILE A 62 -3.42 -18.51 6.94
C ILE A 62 -3.93 -19.91 7.31
N THR A 63 -4.13 -20.20 8.60
CA THR A 63 -4.62 -21.51 9.04
C THR A 63 -6.10 -21.75 8.71
N ASN A 64 -6.85 -20.69 8.39
CA ASN A 64 -8.27 -20.74 8.04
C ASN A 64 -8.52 -20.68 6.53
N GLY A 65 -7.47 -20.62 5.70
CA GLY A 65 -7.59 -20.55 4.23
C GLY A 65 -8.14 -19.22 3.70
N GLN A 66 -8.02 -18.14 4.48
CA GLN A 66 -8.48 -16.79 4.14
C GLN A 66 -7.41 -16.00 3.37
N ASP A 67 -7.01 -16.51 2.21
CA ASP A 67 -5.85 -15.99 1.48
C ASP A 67 -6.02 -14.52 1.05
N ASN A 68 -7.24 -14.10 0.70
CA ASN A 68 -7.51 -12.71 0.30
C ASN A 68 -7.39 -11.72 1.45
N GLU A 69 -7.86 -12.10 2.63
CA GLU A 69 -7.78 -11.32 3.86
C GLU A 69 -6.32 -11.21 4.34
N VAL A 70 -5.58 -12.32 4.26
CA VAL A 70 -4.13 -12.33 4.51
C VAL A 70 -3.40 -11.38 3.56
N ALA A 71 -3.77 -11.36 2.28
CA ALA A 71 -3.18 -10.45 1.30
C ALA A 71 -3.50 -8.98 1.56
N ALA A 72 -4.70 -8.66 2.07
CA ALA A 72 -5.04 -7.31 2.50
C ALA A 72 -4.20 -6.87 3.71
N ILE A 73 -4.05 -7.75 4.69
CA ILE A 73 -3.18 -7.52 5.86
C ILE A 73 -1.72 -7.31 5.43
N ASP A 74 -1.22 -8.08 4.46
CA ASP A 74 0.14 -7.92 3.92
C ASP A 74 0.35 -6.52 3.28
N ILE A 75 -0.68 -5.90 2.68
CA ILE A 75 -0.58 -4.50 2.23
C ILE A 75 -0.40 -3.56 3.42
N SER A 76 -1.20 -3.72 4.47
CA SER A 76 -1.13 -2.89 5.68
C SER A 76 0.23 -3.02 6.39
N ILE A 77 0.74 -4.25 6.50
CA ILE A 77 2.09 -4.54 7.00
C ILE A 77 3.15 -3.83 6.16
N GLY A 78 3.04 -3.87 4.83
CA GLY A 78 3.93 -3.14 3.92
C GLY A 78 3.90 -1.62 4.16
N GLY A 79 2.72 -1.06 4.43
CA GLY A 79 2.56 0.36 4.76
C GLY A 79 3.24 0.73 6.08
N ILE A 80 3.13 -0.12 7.09
CA ILE A 80 3.80 0.10 8.39
C ILE A 80 5.33 0.02 8.23
N TYR A 81 5.83 -0.95 7.48
CA TYR A 81 7.26 -1.03 7.17
C TYR A 81 7.77 0.20 6.40
N MET A 82 6.95 0.78 5.50
CA MET A 82 7.27 2.05 4.86
C MET A 82 7.43 3.19 5.87
N SER A 83 6.52 3.31 6.83
CA SER A 83 6.58 4.33 7.91
C SER A 83 7.76 4.13 8.87
N LEU A 84 8.21 2.89 9.03
CA LEU A 84 9.41 2.51 9.78
C LEU A 84 10.70 2.59 8.95
N CYS A 85 10.61 2.97 7.66
CA CYS A 85 11.73 3.02 6.73
C CYS A 85 12.45 1.66 6.54
N ARG A 86 11.71 0.57 6.75
CA ARG A 86 12.08 -0.84 6.57
C ARG A 86 11.68 -1.30 5.16
N TYR A 87 12.32 -0.70 4.15
CA TYR A 87 11.86 -0.80 2.76
C TYR A 87 11.94 -2.21 2.16
N ASP A 88 12.94 -3.01 2.55
CA ASP A 88 13.07 -4.38 2.03
C ASP A 88 11.94 -5.28 2.55
N GLU A 89 11.57 -5.15 3.83
CA GLU A 89 10.40 -5.84 4.37
C GLU A 89 9.09 -5.34 3.75
N ALA A 90 8.97 -4.03 3.48
CA ALA A 90 7.81 -3.48 2.78
C ALA A 90 7.66 -4.08 1.36
N VAL A 91 8.75 -4.18 0.59
CA VAL A 91 8.74 -4.84 -0.73
C VAL A 91 8.23 -6.28 -0.60
N PHE A 92 8.76 -7.03 0.36
CA PHE A 92 8.37 -8.42 0.55
C PHE A 92 6.87 -8.56 0.83
N SER A 93 6.32 -7.75 1.73
CA SER A 93 4.89 -7.78 2.08
C SER A 93 4.00 -7.40 0.89
N TYR A 94 4.35 -6.34 0.14
CA TYR A 94 3.59 -5.98 -1.05
C TYR A 94 3.66 -7.05 -2.15
N GLN A 95 4.79 -7.72 -2.34
CA GLN A 95 4.92 -8.81 -3.33
C GLN A 95 4.10 -10.06 -2.95
N LYS A 96 4.00 -10.37 -1.65
CA LYS A 96 3.09 -11.43 -1.16
C LYS A 96 1.64 -11.09 -1.51
N ALA A 97 1.18 -9.89 -1.15
CA ALA A 97 -0.15 -9.42 -1.46
C ALA A 97 -0.44 -9.45 -2.98
N LEU A 98 0.53 -8.98 -3.78
CA LEU A 98 0.43 -8.97 -5.24
C LEU A 98 0.24 -10.37 -5.81
N THR A 99 1.00 -11.35 -5.31
CA THR A 99 0.94 -12.73 -5.79
C THR A 99 -0.43 -13.34 -5.52
N VAL A 100 -0.96 -13.15 -4.31
CA VAL A 100 -2.28 -13.68 -3.95
C VAL A 100 -3.37 -13.00 -4.75
N PHE A 101 -3.42 -11.67 -4.80
CA PHE A 101 -4.49 -10.96 -5.53
C PHE A 101 -4.48 -11.25 -7.03
N LYS A 102 -3.32 -11.44 -7.65
CA LYS A 102 -3.25 -11.90 -9.04
C LYS A 102 -3.84 -13.29 -9.20
N SER A 103 -3.58 -14.19 -8.26
CA SER A 103 -4.11 -15.57 -8.29
C SER A 103 -5.62 -15.63 -8.02
N THR A 104 -6.14 -14.83 -7.09
CA THR A 104 -7.52 -14.94 -6.61
C THR A 104 -8.49 -14.03 -7.34
N LYS A 105 -8.06 -12.82 -7.72
CA LYS A 105 -8.89 -11.80 -8.38
C LYS A 105 -8.53 -11.60 -9.87
N GLY A 106 -7.35 -12.06 -10.28
CA GLY A 106 -6.84 -11.93 -11.65
C GLY A 106 -6.00 -10.67 -11.88
N ASP A 107 -5.16 -10.72 -12.91
CA ASP A 107 -4.12 -9.70 -13.19
C ASP A 107 -4.65 -8.29 -13.47
N ASN A 108 -5.92 -8.16 -13.89
CA ASN A 108 -6.52 -6.88 -14.29
C ASN A 108 -7.48 -6.32 -13.23
N HIS A 109 -7.47 -6.86 -12.00
CA HIS A 109 -8.33 -6.39 -10.94
C HIS A 109 -7.81 -5.06 -10.34
N PRO A 110 -8.68 -4.09 -9.97
CA PRO A 110 -8.28 -2.83 -9.32
C PRO A 110 -7.40 -3.03 -8.08
N THR A 111 -7.68 -4.05 -7.25
CA THR A 111 -6.81 -4.41 -6.11
C THR A 111 -5.37 -4.76 -6.52
N VAL A 112 -5.15 -5.33 -7.72
CA VAL A 112 -3.78 -5.56 -8.22
C VAL A 112 -3.13 -4.22 -8.59
N ALA A 113 -3.89 -3.30 -9.16
CA ALA A 113 -3.41 -1.96 -9.49
C ALA A 113 -3.04 -1.15 -8.23
N SER A 114 -3.81 -1.27 -7.14
CA SER A 114 -3.48 -0.58 -5.88
C SER A 114 -2.17 -1.09 -5.28
N VAL A 115 -1.89 -2.40 -5.35
CA VAL A 115 -0.59 -2.93 -4.90
C VAL A 115 0.57 -2.45 -5.78
N PHE A 116 0.36 -2.33 -7.10
CA PHE A 116 1.35 -1.71 -7.97
C PHE A 116 1.63 -0.25 -7.61
N ILE A 117 0.61 0.54 -7.24
CA ILE A 117 0.79 1.92 -6.76
C ILE A 117 1.65 1.94 -5.49
N ARG A 118 1.41 1.04 -4.52
CA ARG A 118 2.22 0.96 -3.29
C ARG A 118 3.68 0.63 -3.59
N LEU A 119 3.93 -0.31 -4.50
CA LEU A 119 5.29 -0.63 -4.96
C LEU A 119 5.92 0.56 -5.69
N ALA A 120 5.15 1.29 -6.50
CA ALA A 120 5.65 2.46 -7.21
C ALA A 120 6.11 3.57 -6.23
N ASP A 121 5.30 3.90 -5.22
CA ASP A 121 5.68 4.88 -4.19
C ASP A 121 6.93 4.42 -3.42
N LEU A 122 7.01 3.14 -3.02
CA LEU A 122 8.20 2.59 -2.37
C LEU A 122 9.46 2.77 -3.22
N TYR A 123 9.39 2.38 -4.49
CA TYR A 123 10.55 2.49 -5.38
C TYR A 123 10.90 3.95 -5.66
N TYR A 124 9.93 4.86 -5.68
CA TYR A 124 10.19 6.29 -5.76
C TYR A 124 10.95 6.79 -4.53
N LYS A 125 10.46 6.50 -3.31
CA LYS A 125 11.11 6.92 -2.05
C LYS A 125 12.52 6.37 -1.88
N THR A 126 12.80 5.19 -2.44
CA THR A 126 14.14 4.56 -2.41
C THR A 126 15.04 4.99 -3.58
N GLY A 127 14.62 5.96 -4.40
CA GLY A 127 15.38 6.51 -5.53
C GLY A 127 15.46 5.61 -6.77
N LYS A 128 14.71 4.51 -6.79
CA LYS A 128 14.62 3.54 -7.89
C LYS A 128 13.54 3.98 -8.89
N ILE A 129 13.81 5.10 -9.57
CA ILE A 129 12.83 5.78 -10.44
C ILE A 129 12.35 4.90 -11.60
N ARG A 130 13.22 4.05 -12.16
CA ARG A 130 12.85 3.17 -13.29
C ARG A 130 11.82 2.13 -12.86
N GLU A 131 12.05 1.47 -11.74
CA GLU A 131 11.14 0.50 -11.15
C GLU A 131 9.81 1.16 -10.79
N SER A 132 9.86 2.32 -10.13
CA SER A 132 8.66 3.09 -9.79
C SER A 132 7.80 3.39 -11.01
N LYS A 133 8.40 3.92 -12.08
CA LYS A 133 7.71 4.19 -13.34
C LYS A 133 7.07 2.93 -13.94
N SER A 134 7.79 1.80 -13.94
CA SER A 134 7.25 0.54 -14.46
C SER A 134 6.02 0.07 -13.67
N TYR A 135 6.01 0.25 -12.35
CA TYR A 135 4.85 -0.09 -11.53
C TYR A 135 3.66 0.86 -11.76
N CYS A 136 3.90 2.17 -11.89
CA CYS A 136 2.87 3.12 -12.31
C CYS A 136 2.24 2.74 -13.65
N GLU A 137 3.06 2.39 -14.66
CA GLU A 137 2.58 1.97 -15.98
C GLU A 137 1.71 0.71 -15.92
N ASN A 138 2.07 -0.26 -15.07
CA ASN A 138 1.26 -1.45 -14.86
C ASN A 138 -0.09 -1.13 -14.21
N ALA A 139 -0.12 -0.26 -13.20
CA ALA A 139 -1.37 0.20 -12.58
C ALA A 139 -2.25 0.98 -13.56
N MET A 140 -1.67 1.90 -14.34
CA MET A 140 -2.40 2.65 -15.39
C MET A 140 -3.05 1.73 -16.41
N ARG A 141 -2.35 0.68 -16.84
CA ARG A 141 -2.89 -0.28 -17.82
C ARG A 141 -4.18 -0.94 -17.31
N ILE A 142 -4.29 -1.18 -16.00
CA ILE A 142 -5.48 -1.74 -15.37
C ILE A 142 -6.59 -0.69 -15.33
N TYR A 143 -6.31 0.52 -14.82
CA TYR A 143 -7.33 1.57 -14.71
C TYR A 143 -7.82 2.12 -16.05
N THR A 144 -7.03 2.00 -17.12
CA THR A 144 -7.45 2.37 -18.49
C THR A 144 -8.30 1.29 -19.18
N LYS A 145 -8.29 0.06 -18.65
CA LYS A 145 -9.11 -1.06 -19.14
C LYS A 145 -9.71 -1.82 -17.95
N PRO A 146 -10.59 -1.17 -17.18
CA PRO A 146 -11.12 -1.74 -15.94
C PRO A 146 -12.03 -2.94 -16.24
N VAL A 147 -12.04 -3.90 -15.32
CA VAL A 147 -13.00 -5.02 -15.36
C VAL A 147 -14.41 -4.52 -15.01
N PRO A 148 -15.47 -5.18 -15.52
CA PRO A 148 -16.84 -4.86 -15.16
C PRO A 148 -17.04 -4.86 -13.63
N GLY A 149 -17.69 -3.83 -13.10
CA GLY A 149 -17.89 -3.65 -11.66
C GLY A 149 -16.89 -2.72 -10.98
N THR A 150 -15.81 -2.34 -11.65
CA THR A 150 -14.91 -1.27 -11.15
C THR A 150 -15.66 0.06 -11.16
N THR A 151 -15.64 0.77 -10.03
CA THR A 151 -16.32 2.06 -9.90
C THR A 151 -15.53 3.20 -10.54
N SER A 152 -16.21 4.30 -10.90
CA SER A 152 -15.54 5.51 -11.39
C SER A 152 -14.57 6.09 -10.37
N ASP A 153 -14.93 5.99 -9.09
CA ASP A 153 -14.19 6.60 -7.99
C ASP A 153 -12.89 5.83 -7.72
N GLU A 154 -12.93 4.49 -7.74
CA GLU A 154 -11.72 3.66 -7.67
C GLU A 154 -10.72 3.98 -8.80
N ILE A 155 -11.23 4.17 -10.03
CA ILE A 155 -10.39 4.53 -11.18
C ILE A 155 -9.80 5.93 -10.99
N ALA A 156 -10.63 6.90 -10.59
CA ALA A 156 -10.21 8.29 -10.40
C ALA A 156 -9.13 8.41 -9.31
N ASN A 157 -9.34 7.77 -8.16
CA ASN A 157 -8.38 7.77 -7.05
C ASN A 157 -7.07 7.13 -7.46
N GLY A 158 -7.12 5.94 -8.08
CA GLY A 158 -5.91 5.25 -8.54
C GLY A 158 -5.12 6.05 -9.59
N LEU A 159 -5.79 6.73 -10.52
CA LEU A 159 -5.11 7.61 -11.48
C LEU A 159 -4.53 8.87 -10.83
N THR A 160 -5.19 9.39 -9.79
CA THR A 160 -4.70 10.54 -9.01
C THR A 160 -3.44 10.17 -8.23
N ASP A 161 -3.40 8.99 -7.61
CA ASP A 161 -2.21 8.48 -6.93
C ASP A 161 -1.03 8.33 -7.91
N ILE A 162 -1.28 7.72 -9.08
CA ILE A 162 -0.26 7.58 -10.12
C ILE A 162 0.26 8.93 -10.60
N ALA A 163 -0.63 9.90 -10.81
CA ALA A 163 -0.26 11.25 -11.20
C ALA A 163 0.62 11.92 -10.14
N THR A 164 0.28 11.77 -8.87
CA THR A 164 1.07 12.28 -7.74
C THR A 164 2.48 11.70 -7.75
N ILE A 165 2.62 10.38 -7.93
CA ILE A 165 3.94 9.74 -7.99
C ILE A 165 4.73 10.24 -9.20
N PHE A 166 4.11 10.36 -10.38
CA PHE A 166 4.80 10.89 -11.57
C PHE A 166 5.25 12.34 -11.42
N GLN A 167 4.44 13.19 -10.80
CA GLN A 167 4.82 14.57 -10.48
C GLN A 167 5.99 14.63 -9.51
N ALA A 168 6.10 13.66 -8.61
CA ALA A 168 7.23 13.59 -7.69
C ALA A 168 8.54 13.16 -8.38
N MET A 169 8.46 12.47 -9.53
CA MET A 169 9.64 12.02 -10.31
C MET A 169 10.28 13.11 -11.19
N THR A 170 9.57 14.21 -11.47
CA THR A 170 10.03 15.30 -12.35
C THR A 170 10.94 16.27 -11.63
#